data_AF-A0A2L2YP62-F1
#
_entry.id   AF-A0A2L2YP62-F1
#
_cell.length_a   1.000
_cell.length_b   1.000
_cell.length_c   1.000
_cell.angle_alpha   90.00
_cell.angle_beta   90.00
_cell.angle_gamma   90.00
#
_symmetry.space_group_name_H-M   'P 1'
#
loop_
_entity.id
_entity.type
_entity.pdbx_description
1 polymer ?
#
loop_
_entity_poly.entity_id
_entity_poly.type
_entity_poly.pdbx_seq_one_letter_code
_entity_poly.pdbx_strand_id
1 'polypeptide(L)' 'KSLIAYSSVSHIGLSLSRILTSNFLGIIGACIIIIAHGFSSSALFLLANIIYSKYHTRNIISFKGLINSFPNLIF' A
#
# COMPACT_ATOMS: atom_id res chain seq x y z
N LYS A 1 7.18 -2.37 8.55
CA LYS A 1 5.78 -2.48 9.03
C LYS A 1 5.15 -1.10 9.28
N SER A 2 5.82 -0.17 9.97
CA SER A 2 5.33 1.21 10.19
C SER A 2 5.00 2.00 8.91
N LEU A 3 5.84 1.91 7.87
CA LEU A 3 5.60 2.58 6.57
C LEU A 3 4.26 2.15 5.91
N ILE A 4 3.87 0.89 6.04
CA ILE A 4 2.61 0.38 5.48
C ILE A 4 1.42 0.99 6.24
N ALA A 5 1.55 1.12 7.57
CA ALA A 5 0.53 1.75 8.41
C ALA A 5 0.35 3.25 8.11
N TYR A 6 1.44 3.99 7.87
CA TYR A 6 1.35 5.39 7.46
C TYR A 6 0.67 5.56 6.09
N SER A 7 0.97 4.66 5.13
CA SER A 7 0.31 4.66 3.82
C SER A 7 -1.19 4.35 3.92
N SER A 8 -1.61 3.43 4.79
CA SER A 8 -3.05 3.16 4.98
C SER A 8 -3.81 4.35 5.57
N VAL A 9 -3.19 5.12 6.47
CA VAL A 9 -3.82 6.28 7.10
C VAL A 9 -4.11 7.38 6.07
N SER A 10 -3.21 7.63 5.11
CA SER A 10 -3.44 8.64 4.07
C SER A 10 -4.57 8.25 3.11
N HIS A 11 -4.66 6.97 2.72
CA HIS A 11 -5.75 6.47 1.87
C HIS A 11 -7.13 6.59 2.54
N ILE A 12 -7.22 6.27 3.84
CA ILE A 12 -8.47 6.41 4.60
C ILE A 12 -8.83 7.90 4.79
N GLY A 13 -7.84 8.77 5.04
CA GLY A 13 -8.05 10.22 5.11
C GLY A 13 -8.58 10.84 3.81
N LEU A 14 -8.08 10.35 2.66
CA LEU A 14 -8.60 10.71 1.33
C LEU A 14 -10.02 10.21 1.09
N SER A 15 -10.38 9.02 1.57
CA SER A 15 -11.76 8.54 1.52
C SER A 15 -12.69 9.42 2.36
N LEU A 16 -12.26 9.81 3.56
CA LEU A 16 -13.04 10.64 4.48
C LEU A 16 -13.31 12.03 3.91
N SER A 17 -12.32 12.69 3.30
CA SER A 17 -12.52 14.02 2.68
C SER A 17 -13.54 13.98 1.54
N ARG A 18 -13.60 12.88 0.78
CA ARG A 18 -14.58 12.70 -0.30
C ARG A 18 -16.00 12.44 0.20
N ILE A 19 -16.14 11.74 1.32
CA ILE A 19 -17.44 11.54 1.99
C ILE A 19 -17.96 12.88 2.53
N LEU A 20 -17.09 13.70 3.11
CA LEU A 20 -17.44 15.02 3.66
C LEU A 20 -17.91 16.02 2.60
N THR A 21 -17.57 15.83 1.32
CA THR A 21 -18.02 16.70 0.23
C THR A 21 -19.49 16.46 -0.16
N SER A 22 -20.15 15.43 0.40
CA SER A 22 -21.57 15.06 0.20
C SER A 22 -22.08 15.08 -1.25
N ASN A 23 -21.17 14.89 -2.21
CA ASN A 23 -21.47 14.87 -3.63
C ASN A 23 -21.53 13.42 -4.11
N PHE A 24 -22.43 13.11 -5.04
CA PHE A 24 -22.60 11.75 -5.59
C PHE A 24 -21.28 11.21 -6.17
N LEU A 25 -20.52 12.06 -6.87
CA LEU A 25 -19.19 11.74 -7.39
C LEU A 25 -18.14 11.53 -6.29
N GLY A 26 -18.30 12.20 -5.15
CA GLY A 26 -17.46 12.07 -3.97
C GLY A 26 -17.61 10.68 -3.35
N ILE A 27 -18.85 10.24 -3.13
CA ILE A 27 -19.21 8.93 -2.57
C ILE A 27 -18.72 7.79 -3.47
N ILE A 28 -18.95 7.89 -4.79
CA ILE A 28 -18.43 6.89 -5.76
C ILE A 28 -16.91 6.79 -5.66
N GLY A 29 -16.22 7.93 -5.63
CA GLY A 29 -14.76 7.94 -5.51
C GLY A 29 -14.25 7.43 -4.15
N ALA A 30 -14.99 7.62 -3.06
CA ALA A 30 -14.67 7.04 -1.76
C ALA A 30 -14.75 5.51 -1.79
N CYS A 31 -15.79 4.94 -2.41
CA CYS A 31 -15.91 3.49 -2.64
C CYS A 31 -14.73 2.94 -3.44
N ILE A 32 -14.34 3.60 -4.53
CA ILE A 32 -13.21 3.17 -5.36
C ILE A 32 -11.91 3.17 -4.54
N ILE A 33 -11.66 4.20 -3.74
CA ILE A 33 -10.45 4.29 -2.90
C ILE A 33 -10.42 3.18 -1.84
N ILE A 34 -11.55 2.86 -1.20
CA ILE A 34 -11.62 1.79 -0.19
C ILE A 34 -11.32 0.42 -0.83
N ILE A 35 -11.91 0.14 -2.00
CA ILE A 35 -11.67 -1.13 -2.72
C ILE A 35 -10.20 -1.23 -3.16
N ALA A 36 -9.66 -0.18 -3.77
CA ALA A 36 -8.26 -0.12 -4.18
C ALA A 36 -7.30 -0.23 -2.98
N HIS A 37 -7.66 0.36 -1.84
CA HIS A 37 -6.88 0.25 -0.61
C HIS A 37 -6.81 -1.19 -0.08
N GLY A 38 -7.93 -1.92 -0.12
CA GLY A 38 -7.97 -3.34 0.26
C GLY A 38 -7.04 -4.21 -0.59
N PHE A 39 -7.01 -3.97 -1.90
CA PHE A 39 -6.13 -4.72 -2.81
C PHE A 39 -4.65 -4.36 -2.61
N SER A 40 -4.33 -3.07 -2.55
CA SER A 40 -2.94 -2.58 -2.40
C SER A 40 -2.30 -2.98 -1.07
N SER A 41 -3.04 -2.93 0.03
CA SER A 41 -2.55 -3.37 1.35
C SER A 41 -2.20 -4.87 1.33
N SER A 42 -3.08 -5.70 0.77
CA SER A 42 -2.88 -7.15 0.67
C SER A 42 -1.64 -7.52 -0.15
N ALA A 43 -1.45 -6.86 -1.30
CA ALA A 43 -0.29 -7.04 -2.15
C ALA A 43 1.02 -6.62 -1.46
N LEU A 44 1.03 -5.47 -0.77
CA LEU A 44 2.21 -4.99 -0.03
C LEU A 44 2.57 -5.91 1.16
N PHE A 45 1.58 -6.47 1.85
CA PHE A 45 1.82 -7.44 2.91
C PHE A 45 2.43 -8.74 2.39
N LEU A 46 1.92 -9.26 1.26
CA LEU A 46 2.48 -10.43 0.61
C LEU A 46 3.93 -10.18 0.17
N LEU A 47 4.17 -9.06 -0.50
CA LEU A 47 5.50 -8.68 -0.98
C LEU A 47 6.50 -8.53 0.17
N ALA A 48 6.09 -7.86 1.25
CA ALA A 48 6.92 -7.73 2.45
C ALA A 48 7.27 -9.10 3.06
N ASN A 49 6.36 -10.08 3.01
CA ASN A 49 6.60 -11.42 3.52
C ASN A 49 7.59 -12.21 2.64
N ILE A 50 7.46 -12.13 1.30
CA ILE A 50 8.38 -12.75 0.35
C ILE A 50 9.80 -12.20 0.52
N ILE A 51 9.92 -10.87 0.64
CA ILE A 51 11.20 -10.19 0.85
C ILE A 51 11.81 -10.62 2.20
N TYR A 52 11.01 -10.72 3.26
CA TYR A 52 11.49 -11.18 4.57
C TYR A 52 11.96 -12.63 4.55
N SER A 53 11.26 -13.53 3.86
CA SER A 53 11.65 -14.92 3.68
C SER A 53 12.99 -15.07 2.95
N LYS A 54 13.24 -14.26 1.92
CA LYS A 54 14.47 -14.34 1.13
C LYS A 54 15.70 -13.75 1.80
N TYR A 55 15.55 -12.61 2.47
CA TYR A 55 16.70 -11.86 2.98
C TYR A 55 16.91 -12.01 4.49
N HIS A 56 15.95 -12.63 5.21
CA HIS A 56 15.97 -12.86 6.66
C HIS A 56 16.30 -11.64 7.52
N THR A 57 16.22 -10.43 6.94
CA THR A 57 16.62 -9.17 7.56
C THR A 57 15.47 -8.16 7.41
N ARG A 58 15.30 -7.32 8.43
CA ARG A 58 14.19 -6.34 8.51
C ARG A 58 14.58 -4.93 8.07
N ASN A 59 15.83 -4.76 7.63
CA ASN A 59 16.39 -3.43 7.42
C ASN A 59 16.00 -2.90 6.04
N ILE A 60 15.36 -1.73 5.99
CA ILE A 60 14.85 -1.16 4.73
C ILE A 60 16.00 -0.71 3.82
N ILE A 61 17.14 -0.36 4.41
CA ILE A 61 18.32 0.17 3.71
C ILE A 61 19.03 -0.93 2.92
N SER A 62 19.00 -2.20 3.37
CA SER A 62 19.57 -3.34 2.64
C SER A 62 18.75 -3.73 1.41
N PHE A 63 17.54 -3.18 1.24
CA PHE A 63 16.70 -3.38 0.07
C PHE A 63 16.90 -2.33 -1.03
N LYS A 64 17.83 -1.38 -0.84
CA LYS A 64 18.19 -0.39 -1.85
C LYS A 64 18.83 -1.10 -3.06
N GLY A 65 18.14 -1.12 -4.19
CA GLY A 65 18.57 -1.84 -5.40
C GLY A 65 17.82 -3.15 -5.70
N LEU A 66 16.77 -3.47 -4.92
CA LEU A 66 15.93 -4.65 -5.14
C LEU A 66 15.38 -4.76 -6.58
N ILE A 67 15.08 -3.62 -7.23
CA ILE A 67 14.60 -3.52 -8.63
C ILE A 67 15.55 -4.24 -9.61
N ASN A 68 16.87 -4.18 -9.40
CA ASN A 68 17.84 -4.88 -10.25
C ASN A 68 17.93 -6.38 -9.95
N SER A 69 17.72 -6.78 -8.69
CA SER A 69 17.87 -8.18 -8.25
C SER A 69 16.62 -9.04 -8.48
N PHE A 70 15.43 -8.44 -8.42
CA PHE A 70 14.15 -9.14 -8.56
C PHE A 70 13.11 -8.27 -9.30
N PRO A 71 13.27 -8.09 -10.62
CA PRO A 71 12.32 -7.29 -11.41
C PRO A 71 10.90 -7.85 -11.34
N ASN A 72 10.73 -9.18 -11.36
CA ASN A 72 9.42 -9.83 -11.40
C ASN A 72 8.58 -9.69 -10.11
N LEU A 73 9.18 -9.30 -8.99
CA LEU A 73 8.45 -9.13 -7.72
C LEU A 73 8.07 -7.67 -7.46
N ILE A 74 8.62 -6.74 -8.24
CA ILE A 74 8.52 -5.30 -7.99
C ILE A 74 7.76 -4.58 -9.12
N PHE A 75 7.58 -5.23 -10.27
CA PHE A 75 6.68 -4.80 -11.35
C PHE A 75 5.22 -5.18 -11.11
#